data_AF-A0A9E7J8X5-F1
#
_entry.id   AF-A0A9E7J8X5-F1
#
_cell.length_a   1.000
_cell.length_b   1.000
_cell.length_c   1.000
_cell.angle_alpha   90.00
_cell.angle_beta   90.00
_cell.angle_gamma   90.00
#
_symmetry.space_group_name_H-M   'P 1'
#
loop_
_entity.id
_entity.type
_entity.pdbx_description
1 polymer ?
#
loop_
_entity_poly.entity_id
_entity_poly.type
_entity_poly.pdbx_seq_one_letter_code
_entity_poly.pdbx_strand_id
1 'polypeptide(L)'
;MTEIEVVVDPKPQQNGDTGRNPNPSPGAPIANPVVDVCSASAYGDLEKLRGFVERDGQSVSNPDGHGYYALQWAALNNFPDVAQYLIESNAAKINGSLCEDRICAGTIAANRGHRHVAYVLSNAAKINGSLCEDRICAGTIGKTGYAPILLFVIIILTVLFINSVLLGPSFPKVTAVVGLWGWTGVSFSVVSLIMFYRCSSKDPGYIKPNSGKSATRSSDPLLDIDLSNSSIWIGNWSQLCATCKIIRPVRSKHCPYCKHCVEQFDHHCPWISNCVGKKNRWDFFVFVCMGTLTAFIGAVTAVHRLWTWSPIIPSSEKWIHLVVMEHPGAILFLVMDAILLSGVLTLAVVQAFQIARNVTTNEMANAARYSYLRGPDGRFRNPYNHGCRKNCTDFFIHGYINDDEVAWPSLQEAAPGSQ
;
A
#
# COMPACT_ATOMS: atom_id res chain seq x y z
N MET A 1 -40.03 -12.95 -16.93
CA MET A 1 -40.21 -11.74 -17.76
C MET A 1 -39.06 -10.83 -17.36
N THR A 2 -37.93 -10.73 -18.05
CA THR A 2 -37.64 -10.61 -19.51
C THR A 2 -36.29 -11.31 -19.78
N GLU A 3 -36.26 -12.40 -20.56
CA GLU A 3 -35.87 -12.48 -21.98
C GLU A 3 -34.39 -12.21 -22.31
N ILE A 4 -33.79 -13.23 -22.92
CA ILE A 4 -32.40 -13.38 -23.37
C ILE A 4 -32.41 -13.17 -24.88
N GLU A 5 -31.62 -12.23 -25.41
CA GLU A 5 -31.34 -12.14 -26.85
C GLU A 5 -30.01 -12.82 -27.19
N VAL A 6 -30.08 -13.77 -28.10
CA VAL A 6 -28.95 -14.47 -28.72
C VAL A 6 -28.63 -13.73 -30.03
N VAL A 7 -27.47 -13.08 -30.11
CA VAL A 7 -26.98 -12.52 -31.38
C VAL A 7 -26.25 -13.64 -32.14
N VAL A 8 -26.82 -13.97 -33.31
CA VAL A 8 -26.30 -14.91 -34.29
C VAL A 8 -25.49 -14.11 -35.33
N ASP A 9 -24.22 -14.48 -35.55
CA ASP A 9 -23.41 -13.90 -36.62
C ASP A 9 -23.88 -14.34 -38.02
N PRO A 10 -23.72 -13.50 -39.06
CA PRO A 10 -24.26 -13.78 -40.38
C PRO A 10 -23.38 -14.76 -41.19
N LYS A 11 -24.05 -15.69 -41.88
CA LYS A 11 -23.48 -16.63 -42.86
C LYS A 11 -22.88 -15.91 -44.08
N PRO A 12 -21.75 -16.39 -44.63
CA PRO A 12 -21.35 -16.08 -46.00
C PRO A 12 -22.15 -16.90 -47.02
N GLN A 13 -22.37 -16.29 -48.18
CA GLN A 13 -23.15 -16.76 -49.33
C GLN A 13 -22.67 -18.10 -49.93
N GLN A 14 -23.64 -18.91 -50.36
CA GLN A 14 -23.44 -20.07 -51.23
C GLN A 14 -23.10 -19.63 -52.67
N ASN A 15 -22.03 -20.19 -53.23
CA ASN A 15 -21.93 -20.48 -54.66
C ASN A 15 -21.79 -22.00 -54.79
N GLY A 16 -22.74 -22.65 -55.46
CA GLY A 16 -22.66 -24.05 -55.84
C GLY A 16 -21.85 -24.23 -57.13
N ASP A 17 -21.13 -25.33 -57.26
CA ASP A 17 -21.51 -26.37 -58.22
C ASP A 17 -20.76 -27.70 -57.96
N THR A 18 -21.53 -28.77 -58.11
CA THR A 18 -21.28 -30.22 -58.32
C THR A 18 -19.88 -30.84 -58.08
N GLY A 19 -19.84 -31.82 -57.14
CA GLY A 19 -18.73 -32.76 -57.01
C GLY A 19 -18.92 -33.81 -55.91
N ARG A 20 -19.68 -34.87 -56.22
CA ARG A 20 -19.70 -36.22 -55.62
C ARG A 20 -18.86 -36.43 -54.33
N ASN A 21 -19.52 -36.53 -53.18
CA ASN A 21 -18.93 -37.02 -51.92
C ASN A 21 -18.50 -38.50 -52.08
N PRO A 22 -17.22 -38.88 -51.94
CA PRO A 22 -16.88 -40.23 -51.52
C PRO A 22 -17.01 -40.28 -50.00
N ASN A 23 -17.85 -41.18 -49.49
CA ASN A 23 -17.85 -41.52 -48.06
C ASN A 23 -16.41 -41.80 -47.60
N PRO A 24 -15.92 -41.20 -46.50
CA PRO A 24 -14.63 -41.57 -45.94
C PRO A 24 -14.72 -43.02 -45.45
N SER A 25 -13.76 -43.83 -45.88
CA SER A 25 -13.63 -45.24 -45.54
C SER A 25 -13.48 -45.44 -44.02
N PRO A 26 -14.15 -46.43 -43.40
CA PRO A 26 -14.01 -46.70 -41.98
C PRO A 26 -12.65 -47.39 -41.75
N GLY A 27 -11.67 -46.63 -41.26
CA GLY A 27 -10.33 -47.18 -40.99
C GLY A 27 -9.19 -46.17 -40.87
N ALA A 28 -9.44 -44.86 -40.98
CA ALA A 28 -8.40 -43.88 -40.62
C ALA A 28 -8.16 -43.92 -39.10
N PRO A 29 -6.91 -44.10 -38.62
CA PRO A 29 -6.62 -44.02 -37.20
C PRO A 29 -7.08 -42.67 -36.67
N ILE A 30 -7.80 -42.66 -35.56
CA ILE A 30 -8.19 -41.43 -34.85
C ILE A 30 -6.88 -40.70 -34.54
N ALA A 31 -6.61 -39.61 -35.26
CA ALA A 31 -5.41 -38.81 -35.06
C ALA A 31 -5.37 -38.38 -33.58
N ASN A 32 -4.29 -38.72 -32.87
CA ASN A 32 -4.14 -38.31 -31.48
C ASN A 32 -4.23 -36.77 -31.42
N PRO A 33 -5.22 -36.20 -30.73
CA PRO A 33 -5.48 -34.75 -30.76
C PRO A 33 -4.41 -33.96 -30.00
N VAL A 34 -3.54 -34.63 -29.24
CA VAL A 34 -2.43 -34.04 -28.48
C VAL A 34 -1.11 -34.32 -29.21
N VAL A 35 -0.58 -33.31 -29.89
CA VAL A 35 0.61 -33.40 -30.75
C VAL A 35 1.73 -32.43 -30.35
N ASP A 36 1.42 -31.43 -29.52
CA ASP A 36 2.34 -30.38 -29.07
C ASP A 36 1.98 -29.86 -27.67
N VAL A 37 2.80 -28.95 -27.15
CA VAL A 37 2.60 -28.29 -25.84
C VAL A 37 1.23 -27.59 -25.74
N CYS A 38 0.76 -26.93 -26.81
CA CYS A 38 -0.49 -26.16 -26.79
C CYS A 38 -1.72 -27.07 -26.77
N SER A 39 -1.75 -28.10 -27.61
CA SER A 39 -2.80 -29.14 -27.62
C SER A 39 -2.80 -29.94 -26.32
N ALA A 40 -1.64 -30.33 -25.77
CA ALA A 40 -1.58 -30.96 -24.45
C ALA A 40 -2.20 -30.07 -23.36
N SER A 41 -1.96 -28.76 -23.45
CA SER A 41 -2.53 -27.78 -22.52
C SER A 41 -4.02 -27.52 -22.72
N ALA A 42 -4.51 -27.59 -23.96
CA ALA A 42 -5.91 -27.43 -24.30
C ALA A 42 -6.76 -28.64 -23.88
N TYR A 43 -6.18 -29.84 -23.83
CA TYR A 43 -6.86 -31.08 -23.40
C TYR A 43 -6.57 -31.49 -21.96
N GLY A 44 -5.69 -30.78 -21.24
CA GLY A 44 -5.38 -31.07 -19.84
C GLY A 44 -4.46 -32.29 -19.63
N ASP A 45 -3.77 -32.76 -20.69
CA ASP A 45 -2.91 -33.94 -20.65
C ASP A 45 -1.51 -33.59 -20.09
N LEU A 46 -1.42 -33.53 -18.76
CA LEU A 46 -0.20 -33.15 -18.04
C LEU A 46 0.97 -34.11 -18.31
N GLU A 47 0.71 -35.40 -18.50
CA GLU A 47 1.77 -36.39 -18.75
C GLU A 47 2.41 -36.19 -20.13
N LYS A 48 1.60 -36.00 -21.18
CA LYS A 48 2.16 -35.65 -22.49
C LYS A 48 2.83 -34.29 -22.51
N LEU A 49 2.27 -33.31 -21.79
CA LEU A 49 2.88 -32.00 -21.64
C LEU A 49 4.29 -32.10 -21.03
N ARG A 50 4.44 -32.86 -19.94
CA ARG A 50 5.75 -33.16 -19.36
C ARG A 50 6.66 -33.87 -20.35
N GLY A 51 6.15 -34.86 -21.08
CA GLY A 51 6.88 -35.53 -22.15
C GLY A 51 7.44 -34.55 -23.20
N PHE A 52 6.61 -33.64 -23.71
CA PHE A 52 7.04 -32.66 -24.71
C PHE A 52 8.07 -31.68 -24.18
N VAL A 53 7.95 -31.25 -22.91
CA VAL A 53 8.83 -30.23 -22.33
C VAL A 53 10.13 -30.83 -21.79
N GLU A 54 10.05 -31.90 -21.00
CA GLU A 54 11.19 -32.49 -20.28
C GLU A 54 11.99 -33.45 -21.17
N ARG A 55 11.33 -34.25 -22.00
CA ARG A 55 11.99 -35.27 -22.84
C ARG A 55 12.29 -34.75 -24.24
N ASP A 56 11.33 -34.06 -24.86
CA ASP A 56 11.46 -33.62 -26.26
C ASP A 56 11.96 -32.16 -26.37
N GLY A 57 12.13 -31.45 -25.25
CA GLY A 57 12.74 -30.12 -25.18
C GLY A 57 11.91 -29.00 -25.80
N GLN A 58 10.60 -29.19 -25.98
CA GLN A 58 9.72 -28.18 -26.60
C GLN A 58 9.53 -26.96 -25.69
N SER A 59 9.53 -25.77 -26.29
CA SER A 59 9.36 -24.50 -25.57
C SER A 59 7.90 -24.29 -25.15
N VAL A 60 7.69 -24.03 -23.86
CA VAL A 60 6.39 -23.60 -23.27
C VAL A 60 6.02 -22.14 -23.59
N SER A 61 6.95 -21.40 -24.21
CA SER A 61 6.81 -19.97 -24.48
C SER A 61 6.47 -19.66 -25.94
N ASN A 62 6.33 -20.67 -26.80
CA ASN A 62 5.95 -20.45 -28.19
C ASN A 62 4.43 -20.47 -28.33
N PRO A 63 3.81 -19.53 -29.06
CA PRO A 63 2.40 -19.61 -29.36
C PRO A 63 2.12 -20.69 -30.42
N ASP A 64 0.87 -21.14 -30.48
CA ASP A 64 0.36 -21.98 -31.56
C ASP A 64 0.20 -21.19 -32.88
N GLY A 65 -0.26 -21.87 -33.94
CA GLY A 65 -0.51 -21.26 -35.25
C GLY A 65 -1.59 -20.15 -35.25
N HIS A 66 -2.35 -20.00 -34.16
CA HIS A 66 -3.35 -18.95 -33.97
C HIS A 66 -2.86 -17.82 -33.04
N GLY A 67 -1.64 -17.92 -32.51
CA GLY A 67 -1.07 -16.93 -31.61
C GLY A 67 -1.46 -17.11 -30.14
N TYR A 68 -2.04 -18.26 -29.76
CA TYR A 68 -2.36 -18.59 -28.37
C TYR A 68 -1.25 -19.37 -27.69
N TYR A 69 -0.94 -19.01 -26.46
CA TYR A 69 0.05 -19.67 -25.63
C TYR A 69 -0.55 -20.85 -24.87
N ALA A 70 0.28 -21.85 -24.57
CA ALA A 70 -0.08 -23.01 -23.76
C ALA A 70 -0.80 -22.64 -22.44
N LEU A 71 -0.34 -21.57 -21.77
CA LEU A 71 -0.95 -21.10 -20.52
C LEU A 71 -2.35 -20.50 -20.72
N GLN A 72 -2.61 -19.87 -21.88
CA GLN A 72 -3.94 -19.39 -22.22
C GLN A 72 -4.90 -20.55 -22.47
N TRP A 73 -4.46 -21.62 -23.13
CA TRP A 73 -5.24 -22.83 -23.34
C TRP A 73 -5.61 -23.53 -22.02
N ALA A 74 -4.68 -23.62 -21.08
CA ALA A 74 -4.93 -24.14 -19.74
C ALA A 74 -5.95 -23.28 -18.97
N ALA A 75 -5.84 -21.95 -19.09
CA ALA A 75 -6.79 -21.01 -18.49
C ALA A 75 -8.18 -21.05 -19.13
N LEU A 76 -8.23 -21.20 -20.45
CA LEU A 76 -9.46 -21.26 -21.25
C LEU A 76 -10.33 -22.46 -20.87
N ASN A 77 -9.69 -23.60 -20.56
CA ASN A 77 -10.34 -24.89 -20.32
C ASN A 77 -10.34 -25.31 -18.83
N ASN A 78 -9.95 -24.42 -17.92
CA ASN A 78 -9.96 -24.64 -16.47
C ASN A 78 -9.07 -25.84 -16.02
N PHE A 79 -7.84 -25.94 -16.52
CA PHE A 79 -6.86 -26.95 -16.09
C PHE A 79 -5.80 -26.34 -15.13
N PRO A 80 -6.03 -26.36 -13.80
CA PRO A 80 -5.14 -25.72 -12.83
C PRO A 80 -3.79 -26.40 -12.71
N ASP A 81 -3.73 -27.72 -12.80
CA ASP A 81 -2.48 -28.48 -12.63
C ASP A 81 -1.54 -28.24 -13.81
N VAL A 82 -2.10 -28.16 -15.03
CA VAL A 82 -1.37 -27.76 -16.22
C VAL A 82 -0.91 -26.31 -16.13
N ALA A 83 -1.78 -25.39 -15.70
CA ALA A 83 -1.40 -24.00 -15.51
C ALA A 83 -0.26 -23.84 -14.49
N GLN A 84 -0.32 -24.57 -13.37
CA GLN A 84 0.72 -24.60 -12.33
C GLN A 84 2.04 -25.13 -12.89
N TYR A 85 2.02 -26.25 -13.60
CA TYR A 85 3.21 -26.82 -14.23
C TYR A 85 3.85 -25.87 -15.25
N LEU A 86 3.05 -25.20 -16.09
CA LEU A 86 3.54 -24.22 -17.05
C LEU A 86 4.18 -23.00 -16.35
N ILE A 87 3.59 -22.54 -15.25
CA ILE A 87 4.14 -21.45 -14.42
C ILE A 87 5.50 -21.85 -13.84
N GLU A 88 5.61 -23.06 -13.28
CA GLU A 88 6.84 -23.61 -12.68
C GLU A 88 7.92 -23.87 -13.72
N SER A 89 7.54 -24.33 -14.92
CA SER A 89 8.43 -24.60 -16.06
C SER A 89 8.94 -23.33 -16.76
N ASN A 90 8.92 -22.19 -16.05
CA ASN A 90 9.46 -20.89 -16.47
C ASN A 90 8.71 -20.22 -17.64
N ALA A 91 7.47 -20.62 -17.98
CA ALA A 91 6.62 -19.87 -18.92
C ALA A 91 6.22 -18.49 -18.34
N ALA A 92 6.24 -18.35 -17.02
CA ALA A 92 5.83 -17.14 -16.33
C ALA A 92 6.83 -15.97 -16.45
N LYS A 93 8.05 -16.21 -16.95
CA LYS A 93 9.06 -15.14 -17.14
C LYS A 93 8.79 -14.24 -18.36
N ILE A 94 7.91 -14.64 -19.28
CA ILE A 94 7.65 -13.90 -20.54
C ILE A 94 6.21 -13.34 -20.62
N ASN A 95 5.37 -13.51 -19.59
CA ASN A 95 4.12 -12.74 -19.52
C ASN A 95 4.33 -11.25 -19.15
N GLY A 96 5.57 -10.85 -18.87
CA GLY A 96 5.95 -9.44 -18.73
C GLY A 96 5.99 -8.66 -20.04
N SER A 97 5.90 -9.30 -21.22
CA SER A 97 6.05 -8.61 -22.51
C SER A 97 5.04 -8.96 -23.61
N LEU A 98 3.91 -9.60 -23.31
CA LEU A 98 2.90 -9.95 -24.33
C LEU A 98 1.50 -9.39 -24.05
N CYS A 99 1.40 -8.47 -23.10
CA CYS A 99 0.19 -7.72 -22.80
C CYS A 99 0.00 -6.49 -23.69
N GLU A 100 0.60 -6.43 -24.89
CA GLU A 100 0.44 -5.24 -25.74
C GLU A 100 -0.82 -5.26 -26.60
N ASP A 101 -1.42 -6.41 -26.96
CA ASP A 101 -2.68 -6.41 -27.73
C ASP A 101 -3.54 -7.70 -27.63
N ARG A 102 -3.32 -8.59 -26.64
CA ARG A 102 -4.09 -9.86 -26.50
C ARG A 102 -4.47 -10.20 -25.06
N ILE A 103 -5.59 -10.91 -24.90
CA ILE A 103 -6.22 -11.24 -23.61
C ILE A 103 -5.28 -12.10 -22.74
N CYS A 104 -4.91 -11.60 -21.56
CA CYS A 104 -4.09 -12.32 -20.59
C CYS A 104 -4.80 -13.58 -20.08
N ALA A 105 -4.06 -14.66 -19.81
CA ALA A 105 -4.59 -15.90 -19.24
C ALA A 105 -5.39 -15.68 -17.94
N GLY A 106 -4.99 -14.72 -17.11
CA GLY A 106 -5.74 -14.33 -15.90
C GLY A 106 -7.12 -13.75 -16.22
N THR A 107 -7.21 -12.91 -17.24
CA THR A 107 -8.47 -12.32 -17.72
C THR A 107 -9.39 -13.38 -18.34
N ILE A 108 -8.82 -14.35 -19.08
CA ILE A 108 -9.57 -15.49 -19.63
C ILE A 108 -10.23 -16.28 -18.50
N ALA A 109 -9.46 -16.66 -17.47
CA ALA A 109 -9.97 -17.42 -16.34
C ALA A 109 -11.03 -16.64 -15.53
N ALA A 110 -10.83 -15.33 -15.34
CA ALA A 110 -11.77 -14.46 -14.63
C ALA A 110 -13.11 -14.32 -15.37
N ASN A 111 -13.07 -14.03 -16.68
CA ASN A 111 -14.28 -13.82 -17.49
C ASN A 111 -15.16 -15.08 -17.61
N ARG A 112 -14.57 -16.26 -17.47
CA ARG A 112 -15.30 -17.54 -17.47
C ARG A 112 -15.66 -18.07 -16.09
N GLY A 113 -15.28 -17.37 -15.02
CA GLY A 113 -15.54 -17.81 -13.65
C GLY A 113 -14.74 -19.06 -13.23
N HIS A 114 -13.60 -19.33 -13.89
CA HIS A 114 -12.73 -20.47 -13.57
C HIS A 114 -11.91 -20.18 -12.30
N ARG A 115 -12.55 -20.33 -11.14
CA ARG A 115 -12.01 -19.94 -9.82
C ARG A 115 -10.67 -20.57 -9.49
N HIS A 116 -10.48 -21.85 -9.84
CA HIS A 116 -9.26 -22.60 -9.49
C HIS A 116 -8.05 -22.12 -10.30
N VAL A 117 -8.17 -22.02 -11.63
CA VAL A 117 -7.09 -21.51 -12.47
C VAL A 117 -6.84 -20.01 -12.21
N ALA A 118 -7.90 -19.22 -11.98
CA ALA A 118 -7.76 -17.80 -11.61
C ALA A 118 -6.98 -17.62 -10.30
N TYR A 119 -7.20 -18.49 -9.30
CA TYR A 119 -6.44 -18.48 -8.04
C TYR A 119 -4.97 -18.82 -8.27
N VAL A 120 -4.67 -19.86 -9.04
CA VAL A 120 -3.31 -20.26 -9.42
C VAL A 120 -2.58 -19.13 -10.14
N LEU A 121 -3.20 -18.54 -11.17
CA LEU A 121 -2.64 -17.43 -11.93
C LEU A 121 -2.46 -16.17 -11.07
N SER A 122 -3.38 -15.88 -10.15
CA SER A 122 -3.27 -14.74 -9.23
C SER A 122 -2.10 -14.91 -8.25
N ASN A 123 -1.88 -16.12 -7.75
CA ASN A 123 -0.75 -16.41 -6.87
C ASN A 123 0.58 -16.34 -7.62
N ALA A 124 0.64 -16.91 -8.83
CA ALA A 124 1.80 -16.80 -9.69
C ALA A 124 2.14 -15.35 -10.04
N ALA A 125 1.12 -14.53 -10.35
CA ALA A 125 1.30 -13.10 -10.62
C ALA A 125 1.79 -12.31 -9.40
N LYS A 126 1.42 -12.68 -8.17
CA LYS A 126 1.96 -12.04 -6.96
C LYS A 126 3.42 -12.40 -6.71
N ILE A 127 3.82 -13.62 -7.05
CA ILE A 127 5.19 -14.11 -6.90
C ILE A 127 6.10 -13.44 -7.95
N ASN A 128 5.64 -13.40 -9.21
CA ASN A 128 6.41 -12.85 -10.34
C ASN A 128 6.26 -11.33 -10.53
N GLY A 129 5.17 -10.75 -10.04
CA GLY A 129 4.84 -9.31 -10.13
C GLY A 129 5.70 -8.40 -9.26
N SER A 130 6.55 -8.96 -8.40
CA SER A 130 7.58 -8.19 -7.67
C SER A 130 8.63 -7.53 -8.57
N LEU A 131 8.59 -7.80 -9.89
CA LEU A 131 9.40 -7.13 -10.92
C LEU A 131 8.59 -6.28 -11.93
N CYS A 132 7.25 -6.34 -11.95
CA CYS A 132 6.41 -5.68 -12.97
C CYS A 132 5.42 -4.65 -12.41
N GLU A 133 5.12 -4.66 -11.10
CA GLU A 133 4.30 -3.60 -10.45
C GLU A 133 4.94 -2.20 -10.48
N ASP A 134 6.18 -2.06 -10.97
CA ASP A 134 6.88 -0.77 -11.03
C ASP A 134 6.53 0.09 -12.26
N ARG A 135 5.67 -0.34 -13.21
CA ARG A 135 5.47 0.44 -14.46
C ARG A 135 4.06 0.80 -14.93
N ILE A 136 2.97 0.15 -14.50
CA ILE A 136 1.68 0.35 -15.21
C ILE A 136 0.61 1.12 -14.43
N CYS A 137 0.78 1.38 -13.12
CA CYS A 137 -0.10 2.30 -12.38
C CYS A 137 0.63 3.38 -11.56
N ALA A 138 1.96 3.43 -11.64
CA ALA A 138 2.74 4.55 -11.14
C ALA A 138 3.01 5.47 -12.32
N GLY A 139 2.04 6.34 -12.65
CA GLY A 139 2.39 7.60 -13.28
C GLY A 139 3.57 8.20 -12.53
N THR A 140 4.49 8.79 -13.27
CA THR A 140 5.84 9.32 -12.91
C THR A 140 5.95 10.13 -11.59
N ILE A 141 4.85 10.32 -10.87
CA ILE A 141 4.69 10.92 -9.54
C ILE A 141 5.04 9.94 -8.38
N GLY A 142 5.06 8.62 -8.61
CA GLY A 142 5.28 7.62 -7.55
C GLY A 142 6.69 7.52 -6.95
N LYS A 143 7.68 8.23 -7.50
CA LYS A 143 9.08 8.24 -6.99
C LYS A 143 9.44 9.50 -6.21
N THR A 144 8.65 10.57 -6.33
CA THR A 144 8.85 11.82 -5.61
C THR A 144 7.89 11.85 -4.44
N GLY A 145 8.39 11.60 -3.24
CA GLY A 145 7.58 11.78 -2.04
C GLY A 145 7.10 13.23 -1.92
N TYR A 146 5.95 13.45 -1.26
CA TYR A 146 5.28 14.75 -1.19
C TYR A 146 5.86 15.69 -0.12
N ALA A 147 7.01 15.36 0.47
CA ALA A 147 7.71 16.20 1.45
C ALA A 147 8.02 17.61 0.92
N PRO A 148 8.57 17.79 -0.31
CA PRO A 148 8.81 19.13 -0.83
C PRO A 148 7.51 19.94 -0.95
N ILE A 149 6.41 19.30 -1.38
CA ILE A 149 5.11 19.97 -1.53
C ILE A 149 4.62 20.47 -0.17
N LEU A 150 4.63 19.61 0.85
CA LEU A 150 4.21 20.01 2.20
C LEU A 150 5.12 21.11 2.77
N LEU A 151 6.43 21.00 2.55
CA LEU A 151 7.39 22.03 2.97
C LEU A 151 7.05 23.40 2.34
N PHE A 152 6.81 23.44 1.02
CA PHE A 152 6.41 24.66 0.34
C PHE A 152 5.09 25.20 0.87
N VAL A 153 4.09 24.35 1.12
CA VAL A 153 2.81 24.77 1.70
C VAL A 153 3.00 25.43 3.07
N ILE A 154 3.79 24.83 3.97
CA ILE A 154 4.06 25.38 5.31
C ILE A 154 4.78 26.74 5.20
N ILE A 155 5.78 26.84 4.32
CA ILE A 155 6.53 28.10 4.10
C ILE A 155 5.59 29.18 3.52
N ILE A 156 4.82 28.86 2.49
CA ILE A 156 3.87 29.80 1.86
C ILE A 156 2.84 30.28 2.88
N LEU A 157 2.25 29.37 3.67
CA LEU A 157 1.30 29.74 4.73
C LEU A 157 1.94 30.66 5.78
N THR A 158 3.18 30.37 6.20
CA THR A 158 3.90 31.20 7.17
C THR A 158 4.19 32.59 6.60
N VAL A 159 4.62 32.67 5.33
CA VAL A 159 4.89 33.94 4.64
C VAL A 159 3.60 34.74 4.42
N LEU A 160 2.51 34.09 4.00
CA LEU A 160 1.19 34.70 3.84
C LEU A 160 0.68 35.23 5.18
N PHE A 161 0.82 34.46 6.26
CA PHE A 161 0.44 34.90 7.60
C PHE A 161 1.23 36.14 8.04
N ILE A 162 2.56 36.13 7.92
CA ILE A 162 3.39 37.26 8.33
C ILE A 162 3.05 38.52 7.52
N ASN A 163 3.02 38.42 6.19
CA ASN A 163 2.86 39.60 5.33
C ASN A 163 1.40 40.08 5.24
N SER A 164 0.45 39.15 5.16
CA SER A 164 -0.96 39.50 4.94
C SER A 164 -1.74 39.66 6.23
N VAL A 165 -1.38 38.97 7.32
CA VAL A 165 -2.13 39.02 8.59
C VAL A 165 -1.40 39.82 9.65
N LEU A 166 -0.12 39.53 9.93
CA LEU A 166 0.61 40.24 10.99
C LEU A 166 1.01 41.65 10.57
N LEU A 167 1.70 41.78 9.44
CA LEU A 167 2.29 43.01 8.93
C LEU A 167 1.46 43.66 7.82
N GLY A 168 0.22 43.19 7.59
CA GLY A 168 -0.65 43.72 6.54
C GLY A 168 -0.85 45.24 6.69
N PRO A 169 -0.49 46.06 5.68
CA PRO A 169 -0.40 47.52 5.82
C PRO A 169 -1.77 48.18 6.00
N SER A 170 -2.83 47.56 5.50
CA SER A 170 -4.20 48.05 5.56
C SER A 170 -4.90 47.78 6.90
N PHE A 171 -4.29 46.98 7.78
CA PHE A 171 -4.83 46.71 9.10
C PHE A 171 -4.45 47.79 10.12
N PRO A 172 -5.23 47.96 11.21
CA PRO A 172 -4.80 48.75 12.35
C PRO A 172 -3.46 48.26 12.90
N LYS A 173 -2.71 49.17 13.54
CA LYS A 173 -1.44 48.81 14.18
C LYS A 173 -1.63 47.64 15.14
N VAL A 174 -0.73 46.67 15.04
CA VAL A 174 -0.78 45.44 15.84
C VAL A 174 -0.65 45.79 17.32
N THR A 175 -1.63 45.37 18.12
CA THR A 175 -1.54 45.50 19.58
C THR A 175 -0.49 44.52 20.12
N ALA A 176 0.09 44.81 21.29
CA ALA A 176 1.09 43.93 21.90
C ALA A 176 0.58 42.48 22.07
N VAL A 177 -0.71 42.33 22.42
CA VAL A 177 -1.35 41.01 22.60
C VAL A 177 -1.44 40.24 21.28
N VAL A 178 -1.92 40.88 20.21
CA VAL A 178 -2.02 40.23 18.89
C VAL A 178 -0.64 39.91 18.32
N GLY A 179 0.34 40.80 18.55
CA GLY A 179 1.73 40.56 18.20
C GLY A 179 2.29 39.33 18.92
N LEU A 180 2.08 39.22 20.23
CA LEU A 180 2.54 38.08 21.03
C LEU A 180 1.98 36.75 20.51
N TRP A 181 0.66 36.66 20.31
CA TRP A 181 0.03 35.45 19.79
C TRP A 181 0.48 35.13 18.37
N GLY A 182 0.57 36.16 17.51
CA GLY A 182 1.08 36.03 16.15
C GLY A 182 2.48 35.45 16.08
N TRP A 183 3.42 36.02 16.84
CA TRP A 183 4.81 35.54 16.89
C TRP A 183 4.95 34.18 17.60
N THR A 184 4.08 33.86 18.55
CA THR A 184 4.00 32.52 19.13
C THR A 184 3.61 31.49 18.06
N GLY A 185 2.62 31.80 17.22
CA GLY A 185 2.25 30.95 16.07
C GLY A 185 3.41 30.76 15.10
N VAL A 186 4.15 31.82 14.77
CA VAL A 186 5.36 31.73 13.93
C VAL A 186 6.44 30.85 14.58
N SER A 187 6.64 30.98 15.90
CA SER A 187 7.59 30.14 16.64
C SER A 187 7.22 28.66 16.57
N PHE A 188 5.94 28.31 16.76
CA PHE A 188 5.46 26.94 16.59
C PHE A 188 5.61 26.44 15.15
N SER A 189 5.45 27.30 14.14
CA SER A 189 5.72 26.94 12.74
C SER A 189 7.19 26.54 12.54
N VAL A 190 8.13 27.29 13.14
CA VAL A 190 9.56 26.95 13.10
C VAL A 190 9.84 25.60 13.77
N VAL A 191 9.26 25.36 14.96
CA VAL A 191 9.40 24.05 15.64
C VAL A 191 8.81 22.93 14.76
N SER A 192 7.66 23.16 14.16
CA SER A 192 7.01 22.22 13.24
C SER A 192 7.91 21.89 12.04
N LEU A 193 8.56 22.89 11.42
CA LEU A 193 9.51 22.68 10.32
C LEU A 193 10.75 21.87 10.74
N ILE A 194 11.28 22.11 11.94
CA ILE A 194 12.39 21.32 12.49
C ILE A 194 11.95 19.86 12.68
N MET A 195 10.76 19.64 13.25
CA MET A 195 10.23 18.29 13.44
C MET A 195 9.90 17.61 12.11
N PHE A 196 9.38 18.33 11.12
CA PHE A 196 9.17 17.84 9.76
C PHE A 196 10.48 17.33 9.15
N TYR A 197 11.55 18.11 9.23
CA TYR A 197 12.88 17.69 8.75
C TYR A 197 13.38 16.43 9.48
N ARG A 198 13.20 16.36 10.79
CA ARG A 198 13.54 15.16 11.58
C ARG A 198 12.72 13.95 11.12
N CYS A 199 11.41 14.10 10.91
CA CYS A 199 10.55 13.02 10.44
C CYS A 199 10.94 12.52 9.05
N SER A 200 11.28 13.42 8.13
CA SER A 200 11.64 13.05 6.76
C SER A 200 13.02 12.41 6.65
N SER A 201 13.94 12.74 7.55
CA SER A 201 15.34 12.31 7.46
C SER A 201 15.73 11.19 8.44
N LYS A 202 15.00 11.02 9.54
CA LYS A 202 15.36 10.05 10.59
C LYS A 202 15.00 8.62 10.18
N ASP A 203 15.87 7.68 10.52
CA ASP A 203 15.59 6.25 10.44
C ASP A 203 14.35 5.91 11.30
N PRO A 204 13.25 5.42 10.72
CA PRO A 204 12.03 5.05 11.46
C PRO A 204 12.20 3.79 12.31
N GLY A 205 13.29 3.04 12.14
CA GLY A 205 13.51 1.74 12.75
C GLY A 205 13.67 0.64 11.70
N TYR A 206 14.47 0.88 10.67
CA TYR A 206 14.77 -0.13 9.66
C TYR A 206 15.48 -1.34 10.28
N ILE A 207 14.91 -2.51 10.08
CA ILE A 207 15.45 -3.77 10.57
C ILE A 207 16.54 -4.23 9.60
N LYS A 208 17.75 -4.38 10.13
CA LYS A 208 18.88 -4.90 9.35
C LYS A 208 18.81 -6.43 9.32
N PRO A 209 19.12 -7.07 8.18
CA PRO A 209 19.36 -8.51 8.13
C PRO A 209 20.46 -8.85 9.13
N ASN A 210 20.30 -9.94 9.88
CA ASN A 210 21.27 -10.36 10.88
C ASN A 210 22.53 -10.90 10.18
N SER A 211 23.44 -10.01 9.76
CA SER A 211 24.74 -10.37 9.21
C SER A 211 25.77 -10.51 10.33
N GLY A 212 25.88 -11.69 10.95
CA GLY A 212 26.97 -12.08 11.86
C GLY A 212 26.46 -12.67 13.18
N LYS A 213 26.53 -13.99 13.43
CA LYS A 213 27.72 -14.84 13.36
C LYS A 213 27.63 -15.97 12.32
N SER A 214 27.98 -15.71 11.07
CA SER A 214 28.64 -16.69 10.18
C SER A 214 29.07 -15.96 8.92
N ALA A 215 30.30 -15.45 8.92
CA ALA A 215 30.95 -14.93 7.73
C ALA A 215 31.75 -16.06 7.08
N THR A 216 31.06 -17.09 6.57
CA THR A 216 31.67 -18.06 5.66
C THR A 216 30.66 -18.53 4.62
N ARG A 217 30.97 -18.19 3.35
CA ARG A 217 30.53 -18.82 2.09
C ARG A 217 29.04 -18.76 1.71
N SER A 218 28.76 -18.00 0.66
CA SER A 218 27.96 -18.35 -0.54
C SER A 218 26.90 -19.47 -0.46
N SER A 219 26.04 -19.46 0.55
CA SER A 219 24.80 -20.23 0.62
C SER A 219 23.68 -19.29 1.07
N ASP A 220 22.49 -19.46 0.49
CA ASP A 220 21.30 -18.67 0.85
C ASP A 220 21.12 -18.73 2.38
N PRO A 221 20.95 -17.61 3.10
CA PRO A 221 20.77 -17.60 4.56
C PRO A 221 19.58 -18.45 5.05
N LEU A 222 18.70 -18.87 4.14
CA LEU A 222 17.57 -19.75 4.37
C LEU A 222 17.94 -21.25 4.35
N LEU A 223 19.10 -21.62 3.81
CA LEU A 223 19.55 -23.01 3.63
C LEU A 223 20.45 -23.52 4.76
N ASP A 224 21.00 -22.63 5.59
CA ASP A 224 21.99 -22.97 6.64
C ASP A 224 21.44 -22.79 8.07
N ILE A 225 20.11 -22.87 8.23
CA ILE A 225 19.45 -22.66 9.53
C ILE A 225 19.39 -24.00 10.27
N ASP A 226 20.19 -24.12 11.32
CA ASP A 226 20.15 -25.22 12.29
C ASP A 226 18.80 -25.19 13.04
N LEU A 227 17.88 -26.05 12.60
CA LEU A 227 16.53 -26.26 13.15
C LEU A 227 16.52 -26.74 14.61
N SER A 228 17.68 -27.11 15.18
CA SER A 228 17.75 -27.76 16.48
C SER A 228 18.00 -26.84 17.68
N ASN A 229 18.43 -25.59 17.47
CA ASN A 229 18.98 -24.78 18.58
C ASN A 229 18.43 -23.35 18.72
N SER A 230 17.15 -23.12 18.41
CA SER A 230 16.57 -21.81 18.67
C SER A 230 15.11 -21.84 19.09
N SER A 231 14.91 -21.68 20.39
CA SER A 231 13.67 -21.17 20.98
C SER A 231 13.22 -19.81 20.41
N ILE A 232 14.03 -19.19 19.53
CA ILE A 232 13.75 -17.97 18.78
C ILE A 232 12.99 -18.24 17.45
N TRP A 233 13.10 -19.44 16.85
CA TRP A 233 12.50 -19.74 15.52
C TRP A 233 11.19 -20.54 15.58
N ILE A 234 10.77 -21.00 16.75
CA ILE A 234 9.48 -21.72 16.92
C ILE A 234 8.27 -20.75 16.75
N GLY A 235 8.52 -19.44 16.63
CA GLY A 235 7.50 -18.41 16.46
C GLY A 235 7.29 -17.96 15.00
N ASN A 236 6.42 -18.66 14.28
CA ASN A 236 5.51 -18.08 13.27
C ASN A 236 6.09 -17.68 11.88
N TRP A 237 6.17 -18.65 10.96
CA TRP A 237 6.47 -18.48 9.53
C TRP A 237 5.65 -17.39 8.81
N SER A 238 4.48 -16.98 9.34
CA SER A 238 3.70 -15.85 8.80
C SER A 238 4.41 -14.49 8.94
N GLN A 239 5.46 -14.40 9.75
CA GLN A 239 6.27 -13.19 9.91
C GLN A 239 7.46 -13.12 8.95
N LEU A 240 7.70 -14.14 8.13
CA LEU A 240 8.74 -14.13 7.10
C LEU A 240 8.50 -12.99 6.11
N CYS A 241 9.54 -12.19 5.86
CA CYS A 241 9.58 -11.24 4.76
C CYS A 241 10.48 -11.78 3.65
N ALA A 242 9.88 -12.22 2.55
CA ALA A 242 10.63 -12.72 1.39
C ALA A 242 11.56 -11.65 0.78
N THR A 243 11.14 -10.39 0.74
CA THR A 243 11.92 -9.28 0.17
C THR A 243 13.18 -8.98 0.98
N CYS A 244 13.06 -8.88 2.31
CA CYS A 244 14.19 -8.56 3.18
C CYS A 244 14.96 -9.80 3.67
N LYS A 245 14.45 -11.01 3.39
CA LYS A 245 14.98 -12.29 3.86
C LYS A 245 15.21 -12.33 5.38
N ILE A 246 14.23 -11.84 6.13
CA ILE A 246 14.24 -11.86 7.61
C ILE A 246 12.92 -12.38 8.15
N ILE A 247 12.94 -12.94 9.36
CA ILE A 247 11.74 -13.04 10.19
C ILE A 247 11.52 -11.68 10.84
N ARG A 248 10.37 -11.07 10.55
CA ARG A 248 10.02 -9.77 11.11
C ARG A 248 9.76 -9.91 12.61
N PRO A 249 10.31 -9.04 13.46
CA PRO A 249 9.83 -8.87 14.81
C PRO A 249 8.35 -8.52 14.83
N VAL A 250 7.75 -8.76 15.97
CA VAL A 250 6.36 -8.45 16.26
C VAL A 250 6.06 -6.96 15.99
N ARG A 251 4.84 -6.67 15.51
CA ARG A 251 4.40 -5.33 15.08
C ARG A 251 5.22 -4.70 13.93
N SER A 252 6.17 -5.43 13.34
CA SER A 252 6.98 -4.94 12.22
C SER A 252 6.35 -5.26 10.87
N LYS A 253 6.58 -4.41 9.86
CA LYS A 253 6.07 -4.62 8.48
C LYS A 253 7.08 -4.21 7.44
N HIS A 254 6.99 -4.84 6.28
CA HIS A 254 7.72 -4.42 5.09
C HIS A 254 6.96 -3.27 4.44
N CYS A 255 7.63 -2.14 4.23
CA CYS A 255 7.06 -1.05 3.45
C CYS A 255 7.50 -1.21 1.98
N PRO A 256 6.56 -1.37 1.03
CA PRO A 256 6.90 -1.52 -0.39
C PRO A 256 7.48 -0.25 -1.02
N TYR A 257 7.26 0.92 -0.41
CA TYR A 257 7.84 2.20 -0.85
C TYR A 257 9.26 2.39 -0.31
N CYS A 258 9.45 2.20 1.01
CA CYS A 258 10.77 2.30 1.65
C CYS A 258 11.66 1.08 1.32
N LYS A 259 11.12 -0.03 0.81
CA LYS A 259 11.80 -1.32 0.52
C LYS A 259 12.54 -1.95 1.71
N HIS A 260 12.15 -1.57 2.92
CA HIS A 260 12.73 -2.06 4.17
C HIS A 260 11.63 -2.53 5.11
N CYS A 261 11.96 -3.50 5.98
CA CYS A 261 11.14 -3.80 7.14
C CYS A 261 11.36 -2.74 8.23
N VAL A 262 10.28 -2.24 8.81
CA VAL A 262 10.28 -1.20 9.83
C VAL A 262 9.72 -1.78 11.13
N GLU A 263 10.43 -1.55 12.23
CA GLU A 263 10.04 -1.94 13.58
C GLU A 263 8.88 -1.10 14.10
N GLN A 264 7.91 -1.74 14.76
CA GLN A 264 6.63 -1.15 15.20
C GLN A 264 6.04 -0.22 14.12
N PHE A 265 5.82 -0.77 12.93
CA PHE A 265 5.40 0.00 11.76
C PHE A 265 4.03 0.64 12.00
N ASP A 266 3.95 1.96 11.87
CA ASP A 266 2.70 2.71 11.94
C ASP A 266 2.10 2.87 10.55
N HIS A 267 2.78 3.58 9.66
CA HIS A 267 2.39 3.76 8.27
C HIS A 267 3.56 4.29 7.43
N HIS A 268 3.41 4.24 6.11
CA HIS A 268 4.22 5.05 5.20
C HIS A 268 3.51 6.38 4.98
N CYS A 269 4.18 7.50 5.21
CA CYS A 269 3.58 8.82 5.09
C CYS A 269 4.15 9.55 3.87
N PRO A 270 3.35 9.71 2.79
CA PRO A 270 3.80 10.42 1.59
C PRO A 270 4.21 11.88 1.89
N TRP A 271 3.52 12.52 2.84
CA TRP A 271 3.72 13.93 3.19
C TRP A 271 5.05 14.23 3.85
N ILE A 272 5.67 13.27 4.54
CA ILE A 272 7.06 13.39 5.04
C ILE A 272 8.05 12.59 4.17
N SER A 273 7.55 11.89 3.15
CA SER A 273 8.34 11.04 2.25
C SER A 273 9.18 9.98 2.98
N ASN A 274 8.66 9.50 4.11
CA ASN A 274 9.34 8.54 4.96
C ASN A 274 8.32 7.66 5.67
N CYS A 275 8.80 6.52 6.14
CA CYS A 275 8.03 5.63 7.00
C CYS A 275 7.93 6.24 8.42
N VAL A 276 6.82 6.00 9.12
CA VAL A 276 6.65 6.28 10.55
C VAL A 276 6.67 4.96 11.30
N GLY A 277 7.57 4.83 12.26
CA GLY A 277 7.79 3.61 13.05
C GLY A 277 8.38 3.91 14.43
N LYS A 278 8.88 2.88 15.11
CA LYS A 278 9.36 2.95 16.51
C LYS A 278 10.23 4.17 16.81
N LYS A 279 11.21 4.48 15.94
CA LYS A 279 12.26 5.48 16.25
C LYS A 279 11.87 6.93 15.94
N ASN A 280 10.86 7.18 15.11
CA ASN A 280 10.46 8.53 14.69
C ASN A 280 8.98 8.86 14.96
N ARG A 281 8.20 7.94 15.55
CA ARG A 281 6.79 8.18 15.90
C ARG A 281 6.60 9.37 16.83
N TRP A 282 7.51 9.58 17.79
CA TRP A 282 7.48 10.76 18.67
C TRP A 282 7.70 12.06 17.90
N ASP A 283 8.71 12.11 17.03
CA ASP A 283 8.98 13.30 16.20
C ASP A 283 7.75 13.62 15.33
N PHE A 284 7.10 12.59 14.78
CA PHE A 284 5.88 12.73 13.97
C PHE A 284 4.71 13.30 14.77
N PHE A 285 4.50 12.82 15.99
CA PHE A 285 3.43 13.32 16.85
C PHE A 285 3.65 14.79 17.22
N VAL A 286 4.88 15.18 17.60
CA VAL A 286 5.22 16.57 17.91
C VAL A 286 5.07 17.47 16.67
N PHE A 287 5.50 17.00 15.50
CA PHE A 287 5.27 17.69 14.23
C PHE A 287 3.78 18.01 14.01
N VAL A 288 2.90 17.02 14.16
CA VAL A 288 1.45 17.19 13.97
C VAL A 288 0.85 18.12 15.03
N CYS A 289 1.27 18.02 16.30
CA CYS A 289 0.80 18.91 17.36
C CYS A 289 1.22 20.37 17.12
N MET A 290 2.49 20.62 16.77
CA MET A 290 3.00 21.96 16.50
C MET A 290 2.35 22.56 15.25
N GLY A 291 2.14 21.76 14.20
CA GLY A 291 1.37 22.17 13.03
C GLY A 291 -0.07 22.54 13.37
N THR A 292 -0.75 21.75 14.20
CA THR A 292 -2.14 22.03 14.63
C THR A 292 -2.22 23.31 15.46
N LEU A 293 -1.30 23.52 16.41
CA LEU A 293 -1.25 24.73 17.23
C LEU A 293 -0.94 25.98 16.37
N THR A 294 -0.02 25.85 15.41
CA THR A 294 0.32 26.92 14.46
C THR A 294 -0.90 27.35 13.65
N ALA A 295 -1.59 26.39 13.02
CA ALA A 295 -2.77 26.65 12.21
C ALA A 295 -3.91 27.24 13.06
N PHE A 296 -4.17 26.67 14.25
CA PHE A 296 -5.22 27.20 15.13
C PHE A 296 -4.96 28.64 15.57
N ILE A 297 -3.74 28.96 16.03
CA ILE A 297 -3.37 30.32 16.45
C ILE A 297 -3.40 31.27 15.24
N GLY A 298 -2.95 30.80 14.07
CA GLY A 298 -2.98 31.54 12.81
C GLY A 298 -4.41 31.92 12.42
N ALA A 299 -5.33 30.96 12.39
CA ALA A 299 -6.75 31.18 12.12
C ALA A 299 -7.39 32.17 13.09
N VAL A 300 -7.21 31.97 14.41
CA VAL A 300 -7.77 32.88 15.43
C VAL A 300 -7.22 34.29 15.26
N THR A 301 -5.93 34.43 15.02
CA THR A 301 -5.27 35.74 14.83
C THR A 301 -5.78 36.42 13.55
N ALA A 302 -5.91 35.68 12.45
CA ALA A 302 -6.42 36.20 11.18
C ALA A 302 -7.88 36.66 11.28
N VAL A 303 -8.75 35.84 11.89
CA VAL A 303 -10.16 36.21 12.13
C VAL A 303 -10.25 37.44 13.02
N HIS A 304 -9.47 37.51 14.10
CA HIS A 304 -9.44 38.69 14.97
C HIS A 304 -8.99 39.95 14.21
N ARG A 305 -7.96 39.85 13.36
CA ARG A 305 -7.47 40.98 12.55
C ARG A 305 -8.51 41.47 11.55
N LEU A 306 -9.20 40.55 10.87
CA LEU A 306 -10.29 40.89 9.96
C LEU A 306 -11.48 41.48 10.70
N TRP A 307 -11.85 40.97 11.87
CA TRP A 307 -12.98 41.45 12.65
C TRP A 307 -12.76 42.85 13.23
N THR A 308 -11.54 43.14 13.68
CA THR A 308 -11.16 44.45 14.24
C THR A 308 -10.86 45.50 13.17
N TRP A 309 -10.75 45.07 11.92
CA TRP A 309 -10.72 45.98 10.79
C TRP A 309 -12.12 46.55 10.54
N SER A 310 -12.30 47.81 10.91
CA SER A 310 -13.57 48.54 10.80
C SER A 310 -13.49 49.58 9.67
N PRO A 311 -13.74 49.18 8.39
CA PRO A 311 -13.81 50.12 7.30
C PRO A 311 -15.14 50.90 7.33
N ILE A 312 -15.16 52.07 6.70
CA ILE A 312 -16.42 52.78 6.41
C ILE A 312 -17.06 52.08 5.22
N ILE A 313 -18.19 51.40 5.44
CA ILE A 313 -18.86 50.59 4.42
C ILE A 313 -19.84 51.49 3.63
N PRO A 314 -19.68 51.65 2.31
CA PRO A 314 -20.69 52.32 1.48
C PRO A 314 -22.03 51.59 1.50
N SER A 315 -23.15 52.31 1.44
CA SER A 315 -24.50 51.74 1.56
C SER A 315 -24.87 50.68 0.50
N SER A 316 -24.13 50.60 -0.61
CA SER A 316 -24.32 49.62 -1.70
C SER A 316 -23.48 48.34 -1.55
N GLU A 317 -22.51 48.30 -0.64
CA GLU A 317 -21.50 47.24 -0.54
C GLU A 317 -21.70 46.37 0.70
N LYS A 318 -21.42 45.07 0.57
CA LYS A 318 -21.43 44.13 1.72
C LYS A 318 -20.02 44.05 2.31
N TRP A 319 -19.91 44.00 3.65
CA TRP A 319 -18.63 43.86 4.36
C TRP A 319 -17.74 42.73 3.81
N ILE A 320 -18.33 41.57 3.48
CA ILE A 320 -17.60 40.41 2.95
C ILE A 320 -16.94 40.72 1.61
N HIS A 321 -17.63 41.44 0.72
CA HIS A 321 -17.07 41.81 -0.58
C HIS A 321 -15.84 42.71 -0.40
N LEU A 322 -15.96 43.69 0.50
CA LEU A 322 -14.87 44.62 0.82
C LEU A 322 -13.67 43.90 1.44
N VAL A 323 -13.88 42.97 2.37
CA VAL A 323 -12.80 42.15 2.96
C VAL A 323 -12.06 41.33 1.91
N VAL A 324 -12.79 40.69 0.98
CA VAL A 324 -12.19 39.85 -0.06
C VAL A 324 -11.33 40.68 -1.02
N MET A 325 -11.80 41.87 -1.38
CA MET A 325 -11.10 42.75 -2.32
C MET A 325 -9.90 43.46 -1.70
N GLU A 326 -10.02 43.91 -0.45
CA GLU A 326 -8.95 44.65 0.25
C GLU A 326 -7.91 43.74 0.92
N HIS A 327 -8.30 42.52 1.31
CA HIS A 327 -7.43 41.58 2.02
C HIS A 327 -7.40 40.18 1.39
N PRO A 328 -7.15 40.05 0.07
CA PRO A 328 -7.17 38.75 -0.61
C PRO A 328 -6.13 37.78 -0.04
N GLY A 329 -4.97 38.27 0.42
CA GLY A 329 -3.94 37.44 1.04
C GLY A 329 -4.35 36.84 2.39
N ALA A 330 -5.10 37.58 3.21
CA ALA A 330 -5.60 37.07 4.50
C ALA A 330 -6.72 36.04 4.30
N ILE A 331 -7.58 36.24 3.29
CA ILE A 331 -8.60 35.26 2.91
C ILE A 331 -7.97 34.00 2.31
N LEU A 332 -6.99 34.15 1.42
CA LEU A 332 -6.25 33.01 0.87
C LEU A 332 -5.56 32.20 1.98
N PHE A 333 -4.92 32.90 2.93
CA PHE A 333 -4.36 32.26 4.12
C PHE A 333 -5.42 31.46 4.88
N LEU A 334 -6.56 32.08 5.23
CA LEU A 334 -7.62 31.41 6.00
C LEU A 334 -8.20 30.19 5.30
N VAL A 335 -8.40 30.24 3.98
CA VAL A 335 -8.92 29.11 3.20
C VAL A 335 -7.92 27.95 3.21
N MET A 336 -6.66 28.24 2.91
CA MET A 336 -5.60 27.22 2.88
C MET A 336 -5.32 26.64 4.28
N ASP A 337 -5.31 27.51 5.29
CA ASP A 337 -5.10 27.13 6.70
C ASP A 337 -6.28 26.32 7.24
N ALA A 338 -7.53 26.62 6.87
CA ALA A 338 -8.68 25.80 7.26
C ALA A 338 -8.61 24.38 6.68
N ILE A 339 -8.19 24.23 5.41
CA ILE A 339 -7.97 22.93 4.79
C ILE A 339 -6.88 22.17 5.55
N LEU A 340 -5.73 22.81 5.81
CA LEU A 340 -4.63 22.21 6.54
C LEU A 340 -5.04 21.82 7.97
N LEU A 341 -5.65 22.74 8.71
CA LEU A 341 -6.13 22.58 10.08
C LEU A 341 -7.07 21.38 10.20
N SER A 342 -8.02 21.23 9.28
CA SER A 342 -8.96 20.10 9.30
C SER A 342 -8.23 18.74 9.21
N GLY A 343 -7.22 18.65 8.35
CA GLY A 343 -6.40 17.45 8.18
C GLY A 343 -5.50 17.17 9.38
N VAL A 344 -4.73 18.17 9.83
CA VAL A 344 -3.77 17.99 10.93
C VAL A 344 -4.48 17.79 12.28
N LEU A 345 -5.64 18.43 12.51
CA LEU A 345 -6.44 18.21 13.72
C LEU A 345 -6.97 16.78 13.77
N THR A 346 -7.53 16.29 12.66
CA THR A 346 -8.00 14.90 12.57
C THR A 346 -6.85 13.93 12.84
N LEU A 347 -5.69 14.17 12.22
CA LEU A 347 -4.51 13.34 12.43
C LEU A 347 -3.99 13.40 13.88
N ALA A 348 -3.99 14.58 14.51
CA ALA A 348 -3.59 14.78 15.90
C ALA A 348 -4.47 13.96 16.85
N VAL A 349 -5.79 14.02 16.67
CA VAL A 349 -6.76 13.28 17.49
C VAL A 349 -6.58 11.77 17.30
N VAL A 350 -6.45 11.31 16.05
CA VAL A 350 -6.26 9.89 15.74
C VAL A 350 -4.96 9.38 16.35
N GLN A 351 -3.84 10.08 16.19
CA GLN A 351 -2.54 9.68 16.74
C GLN A 351 -2.55 9.70 18.28
N ALA A 352 -3.15 10.73 18.90
CA ALA A 352 -3.28 10.79 20.36
C ALA A 352 -4.09 9.59 20.90
N PHE A 353 -5.19 9.24 20.23
CA PHE A 353 -6.01 8.09 20.60
C PHE A 353 -5.29 6.75 20.41
N GLN A 354 -4.47 6.64 19.36
CA GLN A 354 -3.65 5.45 19.10
C GLN A 354 -2.54 5.30 20.14
N ILE A 355 -1.85 6.39 20.50
CA ILE A 355 -0.84 6.43 21.57
C ILE A 355 -1.48 6.02 22.90
N ALA A 356 -2.63 6.61 23.25
CA ALA A 356 -3.34 6.30 24.49
C ALA A 356 -3.75 4.82 24.62
N ARG A 357 -3.90 4.10 23.51
CA ARG A 357 -4.24 2.68 23.48
C ARG A 357 -3.09 1.76 23.11
N ASN A 358 -1.86 2.27 22.95
CA ASN A 358 -0.68 1.55 22.45
C ASN A 358 -1.00 0.69 21.22
N VAL A 359 -1.58 1.29 20.19
CA VAL A 359 -1.90 0.62 18.92
C VAL A 359 -1.36 1.46 17.76
N THR A 360 -0.85 0.83 16.71
CA THR A 360 -0.39 1.55 15.52
C THR A 360 -1.52 1.73 14.49
N THR A 361 -1.37 2.67 13.55
CA THR A 361 -2.32 2.88 12.46
C THR A 361 -2.50 1.58 11.65
N ASN A 362 -1.40 0.92 11.31
CA ASN A 362 -1.41 -0.36 10.60
C ASN A 362 -2.16 -1.46 11.38
N GLU A 363 -1.99 -1.53 12.70
CA GLU A 363 -2.71 -2.47 13.57
C GLU A 363 -4.21 -2.21 13.59
N MET A 364 -4.61 -0.96 13.73
CA MET A 364 -6.02 -0.56 13.69
C MET A 364 -6.66 -0.88 12.33
N ALA A 365 -5.98 -0.53 11.24
CA ALA A 365 -6.49 -0.72 9.88
C ALA A 365 -6.57 -2.21 9.48
N ASN A 366 -5.69 -3.06 10.03
CA ASN A 366 -5.62 -4.48 9.69
C ASN A 366 -5.98 -5.39 10.88
N ALA A 367 -6.75 -4.89 11.85
CA ALA A 367 -7.02 -5.60 13.10
C ALA A 367 -7.57 -7.02 12.88
N ALA A 368 -8.45 -7.20 11.89
CA ALA A 368 -9.02 -8.50 11.53
C ALA A 368 -7.97 -9.54 11.07
N ARG A 369 -6.83 -9.10 10.51
CA ARG A 369 -5.73 -9.97 10.05
C ARG A 369 -4.81 -10.40 11.19
N TYR A 370 -4.86 -9.70 12.32
CA TYR A 370 -3.97 -9.93 13.44
C TYR A 370 -4.66 -10.77 14.51
N SER A 371 -4.30 -12.06 14.60
CA SER A 371 -4.85 -12.98 15.61
C SER A 371 -4.64 -12.48 17.05
N TYR A 372 -3.49 -11.89 17.34
CA TYR A 372 -3.19 -11.31 18.66
C TYR A 372 -4.05 -10.09 19.03
N LEU A 373 -4.74 -9.48 18.07
CA LEU A 373 -5.69 -8.39 18.35
C LEU A 373 -7.12 -8.89 18.56
N ARG A 374 -7.33 -10.21 18.60
CA ARG A 374 -8.63 -10.84 18.82
C ARG A 374 -8.63 -11.57 20.17
N GLY A 375 -9.64 -11.28 20.97
CA GLY A 375 -9.92 -11.99 22.22
C GLY A 375 -10.52 -13.38 21.97
N PRO A 376 -10.66 -14.20 23.02
CA PRO A 376 -11.32 -15.51 22.95
C PRO A 376 -12.78 -15.44 22.45
N ASP A 377 -13.44 -14.31 22.67
CA ASP A 377 -14.79 -13.98 22.23
C ASP A 377 -14.85 -13.43 20.79
N GLY A 378 -13.72 -13.37 20.09
CA GLY A 378 -13.59 -12.79 18.76
C GLY A 378 -13.62 -11.26 18.73
N ARG A 379 -13.75 -10.59 19.87
CA ARG A 379 -13.76 -9.11 19.95
C ARG A 379 -12.34 -8.55 19.90
N PHE A 380 -12.24 -7.27 19.56
CA PHE A 380 -10.96 -6.57 19.55
C PHE A 380 -10.35 -6.52 20.96
N ARG A 381 -9.15 -7.05 21.12
CA ARG A 381 -8.37 -7.01 22.36
C ARG A 381 -6.95 -6.58 22.02
N ASN A 382 -6.46 -5.47 22.59
CA ASN A 382 -5.08 -5.06 22.43
C ASN A 382 -4.22 -5.54 23.62
N PRO A 383 -3.34 -6.54 23.47
CA PRO A 383 -2.48 -7.03 24.56
C PRO A 383 -1.40 -6.01 24.96
N TYR A 384 -1.07 -5.05 24.11
CA TYR A 384 -0.07 -4.01 24.38
C TYR A 384 -0.64 -2.80 25.13
N ASN A 385 -1.95 -2.76 25.37
CA ASN A 385 -2.57 -1.64 26.09
C ASN A 385 -2.40 -1.80 27.61
N HIS A 386 -1.49 -1.03 28.20
CA HIS A 386 -1.24 -1.03 29.66
C HIS A 386 -2.04 0.05 30.42
N GLY A 387 -3.03 0.66 29.76
CA GLY A 387 -3.84 1.76 30.29
C GLY A 387 -3.32 3.12 29.83
N CYS A 388 -4.26 4.06 29.62
CA CYS A 388 -4.00 5.37 29.01
C CYS A 388 -2.82 6.12 29.65
N ARG A 389 -2.79 6.22 30.99
CA ARG A 389 -1.74 6.93 31.71
C ARG A 389 -0.35 6.33 31.46
N LYS A 390 -0.22 5.00 31.55
CA LYS A 390 1.05 4.30 31.35
C LYS A 390 1.52 4.41 29.91
N ASN A 391 0.63 4.11 28.94
CA ASN A 391 0.95 4.21 27.51
C ASN A 391 1.43 5.62 27.13
N CYS A 392 0.71 6.66 27.56
CA CYS A 392 1.10 8.04 27.27
C CYS A 392 2.42 8.41 27.95
N THR A 393 2.61 8.05 29.23
CA THR A 393 3.85 8.37 29.96
C THR A 393 5.05 7.71 29.30
N ASP A 394 4.95 6.42 28.97
CA ASP A 394 6.02 5.67 28.31
C ASP A 394 6.35 6.27 26.94
N PHE A 395 5.33 6.64 26.16
CA PHE A 395 5.50 7.29 24.87
C PHE A 395 6.18 8.67 24.98
N PHE A 396 5.81 9.51 25.95
CA PHE A 396 6.42 10.84 26.08
C PHE A 396 7.84 10.80 26.66
N ILE A 397 8.19 9.79 27.45
CA ILE A 397 9.54 9.62 28.01
C ILE A 397 10.49 8.95 27.01
N HIS A 398 10.08 7.85 26.39
CA HIS A 398 10.95 7.01 25.57
C HIS A 398 10.76 7.20 24.06
N GLY A 399 9.64 7.83 23.65
CA GLY A 399 9.25 8.01 22.26
C GLY A 399 8.55 6.79 21.62
N TYR A 400 8.58 5.65 22.29
CA TYR A 400 7.92 4.40 21.93
C TYR A 400 7.67 3.57 23.18
N ILE A 401 6.85 2.52 23.06
CA ILE A 401 6.57 1.60 24.17
C ILE A 401 7.35 0.31 23.91
N ASN A 402 8.07 -0.18 24.93
CA ASN A 402 8.84 -1.41 24.81
C ASN A 402 7.93 -2.60 25.17
N ASP A 403 7.55 -3.38 24.16
CA ASP A 403 6.55 -4.44 24.29
C ASP A 403 7.18 -5.85 24.37
N ASP A 404 8.48 -5.92 24.63
CA ASP A 404 9.29 -7.15 24.60
C ASP A 404 8.77 -8.22 25.58
N GLU A 405 8.02 -7.82 26.60
CA GLU A 405 7.48 -8.68 27.66
C GLU A 405 6.13 -9.34 27.32
N VAL A 406 5.44 -8.93 26.25
CA VAL A 406 4.16 -9.56 25.88
C VAL A 406 4.45 -10.87 25.15
N ALA A 407 4.63 -11.93 25.94
CA ALA A 407 4.78 -13.30 25.48
C ALA A 407 3.58 -13.66 24.58
N TRP A 408 3.89 -14.04 23.35
CA TRP A 408 2.91 -14.67 22.48
C TRP A 408 2.51 -16.00 23.10
N PRO A 409 1.20 -16.35 23.14
CA PRO A 409 0.83 -17.73 23.32
C PRO A 409 1.56 -18.52 22.23
N SER A 410 2.30 -19.54 22.66
CA SER A 410 2.90 -20.46 21.70
C SER A 410 1.79 -21.04 20.82
N LEU A 411 2.08 -21.41 19.57
CA LEU A 411 1.07 -22.02 18.67
C LEU A 411 0.37 -23.25 19.32
N GLN A 412 0.97 -23.86 20.33
CA GLN A 412 0.39 -24.93 21.14
C GLN A 412 -0.76 -24.49 22.07
N GLU A 413 -0.79 -23.24 22.52
CA GLU A 413 -1.87 -22.71 23.38
C GLU A 413 -3.05 -22.15 22.58
N ALA A 414 -2.90 -21.98 21.26
CA ALA A 414 -3.95 -21.51 20.36
C ALA A 414 -4.75 -22.65 19.70
N ALA A 415 -4.39 -23.91 19.93
CA ALA A 415 -5.19 -25.05 19.55
C ALA A 415 -6.33 -25.24 20.58
N PRO A 416 -7.61 -25.29 20.17
CA PRO A 416 -8.67 -25.71 21.05
C PRO A 416 -8.31 -27.11 21.55
N GLY A 417 -8.22 -27.28 22.86
CA GLY A 417 -7.84 -28.54 23.49
C GLY A 417 -8.67 -29.68 22.94
N SER A 418 -7.99 -30.68 22.38
CA SER A 418 -8.47 -32.05 22.35
C SER A 418 -8.54 -32.53 23.80
N GLN A 419 -9.69 -32.38 24.43
CA GLN A 419 -10.12 -33.24 25.54
C GLN A 419 -11.16 -34.21 25.01
#